data_AF-A0A438DAM4-F1
#
_entry.id   AF-A0A438DAM4-F1
#
_cell.length_a   1.000
_cell.length_b   1.000
_cell.length_c   1.000
_cell.angle_alpha   90.00
_cell.angle_beta   90.00
_cell.angle_gamma   90.00
#
_symmetry.space_group_name_H-M   'P 1'
#
loop_
_entity.id
_entity.type
_entity.pdbx_description
1 polymer ?
#
loop_
_entity_poly.entity_id
_entity_poly.type
_entity_poly.pdbx_seq_one_letter_code
_entity_poly.pdbx_strand_id
1 'polypeptide(L)'
;MGVELSFSTTDVVISIQVLIANEIVDEKRRSGEEGVVFKIDFEKAYDHVSWDFLDHVLEMKGFSLRWRKWMRGCLSSVSFAVLVNGNAKGWVKASRGLRQGDSLSPFLFTIVADVLNDTIFFSSTREEDMMTLKNVLLVFGHISGLKVNLDKSNIYGINLEQNHLSRLAEMLDCKASGWPILYLGLPLGGNPKACGFWDPVIERISRRLDGWQKAYLSFGGRITLIQSCLTHMLCYFLSLFKIPALVAAKIERMQRDFL
;
A
#
# COMPACT_ATOMS: atom_id res chain seq x y z
N MET A 1 23.81 11.47 -21.91
CA MET A 1 22.36 11.50 -22.19
C MET A 1 21.68 11.44 -20.84
N GLY A 2 21.26 12.60 -20.31
CA GLY A 2 20.71 12.70 -18.96
C GLY A 2 19.35 12.02 -18.92
N VAL A 3 19.21 11.00 -18.09
CA VAL A 3 17.90 10.49 -17.70
C VAL A 3 17.38 11.48 -16.68
N GLU A 4 16.51 12.40 -17.11
CA GLU A 4 15.64 13.11 -16.15
C GLU A 4 14.83 12.04 -15.43
N LEU A 5 15.14 11.83 -14.15
CA LEU A 5 14.34 11.01 -13.25
C LEU A 5 13.03 11.76 -13.01
N SER A 6 12.04 11.55 -13.88
CA SER A 6 10.67 11.96 -13.63
C SER A 6 10.09 11.04 -12.55
N PHE A 7 10.34 11.37 -11.28
CA PHE A 7 9.55 10.80 -10.19
C PHE A 7 8.08 11.16 -10.45
N SER A 8 7.20 10.17 -10.52
CA SER A 8 5.78 10.48 -10.63
C SER A 8 5.34 11.21 -9.35
N THR A 9 4.38 12.14 -9.46
CA THR A 9 3.83 12.85 -8.28
C THR A 9 3.39 11.86 -7.18
N THR A 10 2.92 10.68 -7.59
CA THR A 10 2.57 9.55 -6.72
C THR A 10 3.75 9.02 -5.90
N ASP A 11 4.94 8.89 -6.49
CA ASP A 11 6.12 8.35 -5.81
C ASP A 11 6.64 9.31 -4.72
N VAL A 12 6.53 10.62 -4.96
CA VAL A 12 6.90 11.66 -3.99
C VAL A 12 5.95 11.64 -2.80
N VAL A 13 4.63 11.58 -3.04
CA VAL A 13 3.61 11.54 -1.97
C VAL A 13 3.79 10.29 -1.10
N ILE A 14 4.00 9.12 -1.72
CA ILE A 14 4.27 7.86 -1.01
C ILE A 14 5.54 7.95 -0.15
N SER A 15 6.60 8.59 -0.65
CA SER A 15 7.85 8.79 0.11
C SER A 15 7.60 9.63 1.37
N ILE A 16 6.83 10.71 1.23
CA ILE A 16 6.50 11.63 2.32
C ILE A 16 5.69 10.91 3.40
N GLN A 17 4.67 10.12 3.02
CA GLN A 17 3.87 9.35 3.98
C GLN A 17 4.72 8.38 4.80
N VAL A 18 5.63 7.65 4.16
CA VAL A 18 6.53 6.72 4.87
C VAL A 18 7.47 7.45 5.82
N LEU A 19 7.96 8.64 5.43
CA LEU A 19 8.81 9.45 6.30
C LEU A 19 8.05 9.96 7.52
N ILE A 20 6.85 10.51 7.32
CA ILE A 20 5.98 10.99 8.40
C ILE A 20 5.63 9.85 9.35
N ALA A 21 5.20 8.69 8.82
CA ALA A 21 4.88 7.53 9.64
C ALA A 21 6.08 7.05 10.47
N ASN A 22 7.29 7.05 9.89
CA ASN A 22 8.50 6.71 10.64
C ASN A 22 8.82 7.73 11.73
N GLU A 23 8.73 9.03 11.45
CA GLU A 23 9.02 10.06 12.45
C GLU A 23 8.05 9.98 13.62
N ILE A 24 6.75 9.78 13.36
CA ILE A 24 5.73 9.59 14.43
C ILE A 24 6.08 8.37 15.31
N VAL A 25 6.46 7.26 14.70
CA VAL A 25 6.87 6.04 15.44
C VAL A 25 8.11 6.31 16.29
N ASP A 26 9.12 6.95 15.71
CA ASP A 26 10.37 7.26 16.39
C ASP A 26 10.18 8.26 17.53
N GLU A 27 9.36 9.30 17.33
CA GLU A 27 9.02 10.28 18.36
C GLU A 27 8.31 9.63 19.54
N LYS A 28 7.30 8.79 19.30
CA LYS A 28 6.62 8.02 20.35
C LYS A 28 7.59 7.11 21.10
N ARG A 29 8.48 6.41 20.39
CA ARG A 29 9.52 5.59 21.04
C ARG A 29 10.47 6.40 21.91
N ARG A 30 10.94 7.56 21.43
CA ARG A 30 11.87 8.42 22.18
C ARG A 30 11.23 9.09 23.39
N SER A 31 9.97 9.49 23.29
CA SER A 31 9.21 10.08 24.40
C SER A 31 8.82 9.05 25.48
N GLY A 32 8.85 7.76 25.15
CA GLY A 32 8.39 6.69 26.05
C GLY A 32 6.87 6.61 26.16
N GLU A 33 6.14 7.42 25.38
CA GLU A 33 4.68 7.40 25.37
C GLU A 33 4.16 6.13 24.71
N GLU A 34 3.11 5.57 25.28
CA GLU A 34 2.42 4.45 24.67
C GLU A 34 1.67 4.89 23.39
N GLY A 35 1.56 3.96 22.45
CA GLY A 35 0.75 4.16 21.25
C GLY A 35 0.42 2.86 20.54
N VAL A 36 -0.59 2.91 19.67
CA VAL A 36 -0.95 1.81 18.78
C VAL A 36 -0.89 2.28 17.35
N VAL A 37 -0.29 1.44 16.51
CA VAL A 37 -0.34 1.57 15.06
C VAL A 37 -1.29 0.50 14.54
N PHE A 38 -2.37 0.91 13.87
CA PHE A 38 -3.33 0.00 13.25
C PHE A 38 -3.16 0.01 11.74
N LYS A 39 -2.70 -1.11 11.19
CA LYS A 39 -2.55 -1.32 9.76
C LYS A 39 -3.76 -2.06 9.22
N ILE A 40 -4.49 -1.40 8.34
CA ILE A 40 -5.75 -1.86 7.79
C ILE A 40 -5.53 -2.54 6.43
N ASP A 41 -6.26 -3.61 6.19
CA ASP A 41 -6.42 -4.24 4.88
C ASP A 41 -7.89 -4.20 4.45
N PHE A 42 -8.17 -4.17 3.14
CA PHE A 42 -9.54 -4.11 2.61
C PHE A 42 -9.89 -5.39 1.85
N GLU A 43 -11.09 -5.92 2.11
CA GLU A 43 -11.60 -7.08 1.39
C GLU A 43 -12.00 -6.69 -0.04
N LYS A 44 -11.23 -7.19 -1.02
CA LYS A 44 -11.50 -6.99 -2.46
C LYS A 44 -11.82 -5.53 -2.78
N ALA A 45 -10.93 -4.63 -2.35
CA ALA A 45 -11.19 -3.19 -2.32
C ALA A 45 -11.76 -2.63 -3.64
N TYR A 46 -11.20 -3.04 -4.78
CA TYR A 46 -11.68 -2.64 -6.11
C TYR A 46 -13.12 -3.12 -6.36
N ASP A 47 -13.47 -4.35 -6.01
CA ASP A 47 -14.74 -4.97 -6.36
C ASP A 47 -15.92 -4.38 -5.57
N HIS A 48 -15.65 -3.77 -4.41
CA HIS A 48 -16.69 -3.35 -3.48
C HIS A 48 -16.97 -1.85 -3.44
N VAL A 49 -16.14 -1.00 -4.08
CA VAL A 49 -16.31 0.47 -4.07
C VAL A 49 -17.74 0.88 -4.46
N SER A 50 -18.41 1.62 -3.59
CA SER A 50 -19.73 2.22 -3.87
C SER A 50 -19.59 3.36 -4.88
N TRP A 51 -20.35 3.30 -5.97
CA TRP A 51 -20.35 4.36 -6.99
C TRP A 51 -21.03 5.64 -6.51
N ASP A 52 -21.99 5.54 -5.59
CA ASP A 52 -22.62 6.71 -4.98
C ASP A 52 -21.64 7.42 -4.06
N PHE A 53 -20.87 6.67 -3.28
CA PHE A 53 -19.79 7.22 -2.47
C PHE A 53 -18.71 7.88 -3.32
N LEU A 54 -18.23 7.20 -4.38
CA LEU A 54 -17.26 7.77 -5.31
C LEU A 54 -17.76 9.08 -5.92
N ASP A 55 -19.02 9.15 -6.37
CA ASP A 55 -19.60 10.37 -6.94
C ASP A 55 -19.60 11.53 -5.93
N HIS A 56 -19.92 11.23 -4.66
CA HIS A 56 -19.89 12.20 -3.57
C HIS A 56 -18.47 12.70 -3.27
N VAL A 57 -17.47 11.80 -3.24
CA VAL A 57 -16.06 12.20 -3.04
C VAL A 57 -15.58 13.09 -4.19
N LEU A 58 -15.94 12.76 -5.44
CA LEU A 58 -15.62 13.58 -6.59
C LEU A 58 -16.26 14.97 -6.50
N GLU A 59 -17.51 15.06 -6.05
CA GLU A 59 -18.17 16.33 -5.80
C GLU A 59 -17.42 17.17 -4.75
N MET A 60 -17.07 16.55 -3.63
CA MET A 60 -16.31 17.20 -2.55
C MET A 60 -14.91 17.66 -2.98
N LYS A 61 -14.27 16.92 -3.89
CA LYS A 61 -12.98 17.28 -4.51
C LYS A 61 -13.11 18.32 -5.63
N GLY A 62 -14.31 18.84 -5.91
CA GLY A 62 -14.56 19.93 -6.85
C GLY A 62 -14.73 19.50 -8.31
N PHE A 63 -14.93 18.21 -8.60
CA PHE A 63 -15.16 17.76 -9.97
C PHE A 63 -16.54 18.19 -10.48
N SER A 64 -16.57 18.77 -11.69
CA SER A 64 -17.81 19.23 -12.30
C SER A 64 -18.84 18.10 -12.50
N LEU A 65 -20.13 18.47 -12.46
CA LEU A 65 -21.24 17.52 -12.71
C LEU A 65 -21.10 16.80 -14.06
N ARG A 66 -20.59 17.47 -15.09
CA ARG A 66 -20.35 16.87 -16.41
C ARG A 66 -19.36 15.72 -16.33
N TRP A 67 -18.25 15.93 -15.63
CA TRP A 67 -17.20 14.92 -15.48
C TRP A 67 -17.69 13.74 -14.63
N ARG A 68 -18.40 14.02 -13.53
CA ARG A 68 -19.04 12.99 -12.70
C ARG A 68 -20.02 12.10 -13.48
N LYS A 69 -20.88 12.70 -14.32
CA LYS A 69 -21.79 11.96 -15.21
C LYS A 69 -21.05 11.04 -16.17
N TRP A 70 -19.92 11.48 -16.73
CA TRP A 70 -19.08 10.63 -17.58
C TRP A 70 -18.51 9.44 -16.81
N MET A 71 -17.95 9.66 -15.63
CA MET A 71 -17.43 8.57 -14.80
C MET A 71 -18.52 7.57 -14.42
N ARG A 72 -19.71 8.05 -14.01
CA ARG A 72 -20.86 7.18 -13.75
C ARG A 72 -21.27 6.38 -14.99
N GLY A 73 -21.22 6.96 -16.18
CA GLY A 73 -21.45 6.25 -17.45
C GLY A 73 -20.41 5.16 -17.73
N CYS A 74 -19.11 5.47 -17.53
CA CYS A 74 -18.02 4.50 -17.68
C CYS A 74 -18.17 3.30 -16.74
N LEU A 75 -18.59 3.53 -15.48
CA LEU A 75 -18.76 2.49 -14.48
C LEU A 75 -20.02 1.63 -14.74
N SER A 76 -21.16 2.28 -14.98
CA SER A 76 -22.46 1.60 -15.13
C SER A 76 -22.67 0.89 -16.46
N SER A 77 -21.86 1.19 -17.48
CA SER A 77 -21.93 0.53 -18.79
C SER A 77 -21.26 -0.85 -18.82
N VAL A 78 -20.48 -1.21 -17.79
CA VAL A 78 -19.77 -2.49 -17.73
C VAL A 78 -20.73 -3.64 -17.41
N SER A 79 -20.61 -4.73 -18.17
CA SER A 79 -21.27 -6.01 -17.91
C SER A 79 -20.23 -7.12 -17.89
N PHE A 80 -20.46 -8.11 -17.04
CA PHE A 80 -19.63 -9.29 -16.87
C PHE A 80 -20.37 -10.54 -17.39
N ALA A 81 -19.63 -11.54 -17.84
CA ALA A 81 -20.17 -12.86 -18.16
C ALA A 81 -19.30 -13.93 -17.50
N VAL A 82 -19.92 -15.02 -17.07
CA VAL A 82 -19.21 -16.16 -16.50
C VAL A 82 -18.83 -17.11 -17.64
N LEU A 83 -17.54 -17.42 -17.74
CA LEU A 83 -17.07 -18.42 -18.70
C LEU A 83 -17.31 -19.83 -18.14
N VAL A 84 -18.19 -20.59 -18.78
CA VAL A 84 -18.43 -22.01 -18.46
C VAL A 84 -17.93 -22.83 -19.64
N ASN A 85 -16.85 -23.59 -19.43
CA ASN A 85 -16.16 -24.38 -20.48
C ASN A 85 -15.79 -23.53 -21.70
N GLY A 86 -15.22 -22.33 -21.46
CA GLY A 86 -14.79 -21.40 -22.52
C GLY A 86 -15.91 -20.60 -23.18
N ASN A 87 -17.17 -20.86 -22.84
CA ASN A 87 -18.32 -20.14 -23.40
C ASN A 87 -18.88 -19.13 -22.40
N ALA A 88 -19.05 -17.88 -22.84
CA ALA A 88 -19.65 -16.83 -22.02
C ALA A 88 -21.14 -17.10 -21.79
N LYS A 89 -21.55 -17.17 -20.52
CA LYS A 89 -22.94 -17.37 -20.09
C LYS A 89 -23.28 -16.40 -18.96
N GLY A 90 -24.56 -16.02 -18.88
CA GLY A 90 -25.11 -15.24 -17.78
C GLY A 90 -24.51 -13.84 -17.66
N TRP A 91 -24.98 -12.90 -18.50
CA TRP A 91 -24.58 -11.50 -18.43
C TRP A 91 -25.10 -10.85 -17.14
N VAL A 92 -24.19 -10.25 -16.37
CA VAL A 92 -24.48 -9.55 -15.12
C VAL A 92 -23.99 -8.11 -15.22
N LYS A 93 -24.86 -7.15 -14.93
CA LYS A 93 -24.45 -5.75 -14.81
C LYS A 93 -23.80 -5.49 -13.47
N ALA A 94 -22.70 -4.74 -13.48
CA ALA A 94 -22.09 -4.23 -12.28
C ALA A 94 -23.03 -3.21 -11.60
N SER A 95 -23.08 -3.22 -10.27
CA SER A 95 -23.77 -2.17 -9.49
C SER A 95 -22.83 -1.42 -8.54
N ARG A 96 -21.57 -1.84 -8.48
CA ARG A 96 -20.50 -1.32 -7.64
C ARG A 96 -19.15 -1.81 -8.19
N GLY A 97 -18.07 -1.27 -7.64
CA GLY A 97 -16.70 -1.70 -7.90
C GLY A 97 -16.05 -1.00 -9.08
N LEU A 98 -14.72 -1.12 -9.14
CA LEU A 98 -13.82 -0.57 -10.15
C LEU A 98 -13.15 -1.72 -10.87
N ARG A 99 -13.04 -1.64 -12.19
CA ARG A 99 -12.56 -2.76 -13.00
C ARG A 99 -11.03 -2.84 -12.95
N GLN A 100 -10.50 -3.95 -12.45
CA GLN A 100 -9.06 -4.20 -12.56
C GLN A 100 -8.64 -4.33 -14.03
N GLY A 101 -7.54 -3.68 -14.41
CA GLY A 101 -7.07 -3.62 -15.79
C GLY A 101 -7.72 -2.54 -16.65
N ASP A 102 -8.66 -1.76 -16.11
CA ASP A 102 -9.09 -0.48 -16.71
C ASP A 102 -8.13 0.65 -16.30
N SER A 103 -7.85 1.59 -17.22
CA SER A 103 -6.90 2.68 -17.00
C SER A 103 -7.43 3.76 -16.06
N LEU A 104 -8.76 3.92 -15.96
CA LEU A 104 -9.38 4.90 -15.04
C LEU A 104 -9.49 4.38 -13.62
N SER A 105 -9.69 3.08 -13.45
CA SER A 105 -9.94 2.44 -12.16
C SER A 105 -8.86 2.72 -11.10
N PRO A 106 -7.54 2.70 -11.39
CA PRO A 106 -6.52 3.11 -10.43
C PRO A 106 -6.68 4.55 -9.94
N PHE A 107 -6.95 5.50 -10.84
CA PHE A 107 -7.13 6.91 -10.47
C PHE A 107 -8.36 7.12 -9.59
N LEU A 108 -9.49 6.51 -9.96
CA LEU A 108 -10.72 6.58 -9.17
C LEU A 108 -10.55 5.91 -7.80
N PHE A 109 -9.80 4.80 -7.75
CA PHE A 109 -9.48 4.14 -6.48
C PHE A 109 -8.64 5.05 -5.58
N THR A 110 -7.61 5.70 -6.11
CA THR A 110 -6.79 6.65 -5.34
C THR A 110 -7.64 7.76 -4.74
N ILE A 111 -8.58 8.34 -5.48
CA ILE A 111 -9.47 9.40 -4.97
C ILE A 111 -10.33 8.90 -3.79
N VAL A 112 -10.83 7.68 -3.86
CA VAL A 112 -11.65 7.07 -2.79
C VAL A 112 -10.79 6.72 -1.58
N ALA A 113 -9.62 6.12 -1.82
CA ALA A 113 -8.69 5.70 -0.77
C ALA A 113 -8.12 6.90 0.00
N ASP A 114 -7.91 8.03 -0.67
CA ASP A 114 -7.42 9.29 -0.08
C ASP A 114 -8.35 9.81 1.03
N VAL A 115 -9.63 9.42 1.06
CA VAL A 115 -10.56 9.80 2.14
C VAL A 115 -10.17 9.21 3.50
N LEU A 116 -9.52 8.04 3.51
CA LEU A 116 -9.02 7.43 4.75
C LEU A 116 -7.65 7.98 5.18
N ASN A 117 -7.04 8.82 4.34
CA ASN A 117 -5.78 9.52 4.49
C ASN A 117 -4.53 8.66 4.78
N ASP A 118 -4.66 7.35 5.08
CA ASP A 118 -3.67 6.29 4.91
C ASP A 118 -4.25 4.94 5.39
N THR A 119 -3.63 3.81 5.03
CA THR A 119 -3.99 2.49 5.57
C THR A 119 -3.43 2.23 6.97
N ILE A 120 -2.74 3.21 7.54
CA ILE A 120 -2.14 3.15 8.87
C ILE A 120 -2.72 4.25 9.75
N PHE A 121 -3.25 3.87 10.91
CA PHE A 121 -3.80 4.78 11.90
C PHE A 121 -2.92 4.77 13.16
N PHE A 122 -2.65 5.96 13.69
CA PHE A 122 -2.02 6.13 14.99
C PHE A 122 -3.09 6.48 16.01
N SER A 123 -3.08 5.79 17.14
CA SER A 123 -4.07 6.06 18.19
C SER A 123 -3.52 5.77 19.58
N SER A 124 -4.26 6.25 20.58
CA SER A 124 -3.96 6.03 21.99
C SER A 124 -4.16 4.54 22.35
N THR A 125 -3.67 4.15 23.53
CA THR A 125 -3.87 2.80 24.08
C THR A 125 -5.19 2.63 24.82
N ARG A 126 -6.08 3.64 24.80
CA ARG A 126 -7.37 3.58 25.48
C ARG A 126 -8.34 2.69 24.72
N GLU A 127 -9.02 1.80 25.44
CA GLU A 127 -10.01 0.88 24.86
C GLU A 127 -11.18 1.64 24.18
N GLU A 128 -11.62 2.74 24.78
CA GLU A 128 -12.67 3.62 24.23
C GLU A 128 -12.30 4.21 22.86
N ASP A 129 -11.05 4.65 22.70
CA ASP A 129 -10.56 5.24 21.46
C ASP A 129 -10.46 4.19 20.34
N MET A 130 -10.01 2.98 20.70
CA MET A 130 -9.96 1.84 19.78
C MET A 130 -11.35 1.39 19.35
N MET A 131 -12.33 1.34 20.26
CA MET A 131 -13.70 0.98 19.92
C MET A 131 -14.35 2.05 19.03
N THR A 132 -14.05 3.33 19.30
CA THR A 132 -14.48 4.44 18.43
C THR A 132 -13.90 4.29 17.03
N LEU A 133 -12.60 3.98 16.91
CA LEU A 133 -11.95 3.72 15.63
C LEU A 133 -12.61 2.54 14.89
N LYS A 134 -12.88 1.43 15.58
CA LYS A 134 -13.59 0.27 15.01
C LYS A 134 -14.95 0.67 14.42
N ASN A 135 -15.74 1.43 15.18
CA ASN A 135 -17.06 1.87 14.74
C ASN A 135 -16.98 2.81 13.53
N VAL A 136 -16.05 3.76 13.53
CA VAL A 136 -15.81 4.65 12.39
C VAL A 136 -15.48 3.86 11.13
N LEU A 137 -14.59 2.86 11.25
CA LEU A 137 -14.19 2.02 10.12
C LEU A 137 -15.33 1.14 9.60
N LEU A 138 -16.17 0.61 10.50
CA LEU A 138 -17.35 -0.16 10.10
C LEU A 138 -18.36 0.70 9.35
N VAL A 139 -18.68 1.88 9.89
CA VAL A 139 -19.59 2.84 9.24
C VAL A 139 -19.03 3.30 7.89
N PHE A 140 -17.73 3.61 7.84
CA PHE A 140 -17.04 3.95 6.60
C PHE A 140 -17.15 2.81 5.59
N GLY A 141 -16.89 1.56 5.99
CA GLY A 141 -16.99 0.40 5.11
C GLY A 141 -18.41 0.17 4.58
N HIS A 142 -19.44 0.44 5.39
CA HIS A 142 -20.84 0.37 4.97
C HIS A 142 -21.20 1.40 3.91
N ILE A 143 -20.71 2.65 4.04
CA ILE A 143 -21.04 3.74 3.11
C ILE A 143 -20.20 3.66 1.84
N SER A 144 -18.88 3.48 2.00
CA SER A 144 -17.91 3.48 0.89
C SER A 144 -17.89 2.16 0.13
N GLY A 145 -18.34 1.06 0.75
CA GLY A 145 -18.14 -0.30 0.27
C GLY A 145 -16.73 -0.84 0.53
N LEU A 146 -15.79 -0.03 1.04
CA LEU A 146 -14.46 -0.49 1.42
C LEU A 146 -14.50 -1.22 2.76
N LYS A 147 -14.91 -2.48 2.70
CA LYS A 147 -14.99 -3.33 3.89
C LYS A 147 -13.60 -3.67 4.41
N VAL A 148 -13.33 -3.28 5.65
CA VAL A 148 -12.09 -3.64 6.35
C VAL A 148 -12.03 -5.16 6.54
N ASN A 149 -10.88 -5.74 6.20
CA ASN A 149 -10.56 -7.14 6.44
C ASN A 149 -9.80 -7.25 7.77
N LEU A 150 -10.52 -7.51 8.86
CA LEU A 150 -9.93 -7.57 10.19
C LEU A 150 -8.97 -8.75 10.36
N ASP A 151 -9.21 -9.88 9.67
CA ASP A 151 -8.32 -11.06 9.67
C ASP A 151 -6.93 -10.78 9.08
N LYS A 152 -6.85 -9.83 8.14
CA LYS A 152 -5.60 -9.39 7.49
C LYS A 152 -5.05 -8.09 8.06
N SER A 153 -5.86 -7.38 8.85
CA SER A 153 -5.44 -6.16 9.55
C SER A 153 -4.63 -6.53 10.79
N ASN A 154 -3.67 -5.68 11.14
CA ASN A 154 -2.77 -5.93 12.27
C ASN A 154 -2.61 -4.67 13.12
N ILE A 155 -2.53 -4.85 14.43
CA ILE A 155 -2.11 -3.80 15.36
C ILE A 155 -0.70 -4.05 15.87
N TYR A 156 -0.01 -2.95 16.16
CA TYR A 156 1.37 -2.93 16.64
C TYR A 156 1.47 -1.94 17.79
N GLY A 157 2.01 -2.39 18.92
CA GLY A 157 2.19 -1.55 20.11
C GLY A 157 3.51 -0.78 20.06
N ILE A 158 3.49 0.50 20.43
CA ILE A 158 4.69 1.33 20.66
C ILE A 158 4.78 1.54 22.17
N ASN A 159 5.92 1.17 22.76
CA ASN A 159 6.16 1.22 24.21
C ASN A 159 5.07 0.53 25.05
N LEU A 160 4.39 -0.46 24.46
CA LEU A 160 3.22 -1.11 25.02
C LEU A 160 3.53 -2.56 25.38
N GLU A 161 3.07 -3.01 26.53
CA GLU A 161 3.20 -4.42 26.92
C GLU A 161 2.38 -5.35 26.02
N GLN A 162 2.92 -6.55 25.77
CA GLN A 162 2.31 -7.53 24.88
C GLN A 162 0.91 -7.98 25.35
N ASN A 163 0.68 -8.05 26.66
CA ASN A 163 -0.62 -8.40 27.23
C ASN A 163 -1.67 -7.34 26.91
N HIS A 164 -1.31 -6.06 27.05
CA HIS A 164 -2.20 -4.95 26.72
C HIS A 164 -2.47 -4.92 25.22
N LEU A 165 -1.45 -5.07 24.38
CA LEU A 165 -1.61 -5.16 22.93
C LEU A 165 -2.56 -6.30 22.52
N SER A 166 -2.44 -7.47 23.15
CA SER A 166 -3.29 -8.63 22.82
C SER A 166 -4.76 -8.37 23.16
N ARG A 167 -5.05 -7.72 24.29
CA ARG A 167 -6.42 -7.31 24.66
C ARG A 167 -7.02 -6.34 23.64
N LEU A 168 -6.24 -5.35 23.18
CA LEU A 168 -6.68 -4.41 22.15
C LEU A 168 -6.92 -5.11 20.80
N ALA A 169 -6.10 -6.11 20.46
CA ALA A 169 -6.24 -6.88 19.23
C ALA A 169 -7.53 -7.69 19.21
N GLU A 170 -7.84 -8.38 20.31
CA GLU A 170 -9.07 -9.13 20.51
C GLU A 170 -10.30 -8.23 20.39
N MET A 171 -10.29 -7.06 21.03
CA MET A 171 -11.41 -6.11 20.94
C MET A 171 -11.65 -5.60 19.50
N LEU A 172 -10.58 -5.44 18.72
CA LEU A 172 -10.66 -5.03 17.32
C LEU A 172 -10.94 -6.19 16.34
N ASP A 173 -11.00 -7.43 16.83
CA ASP A 173 -11.06 -8.67 16.03
C ASP A 173 -9.90 -8.78 15.01
N CYS A 174 -8.70 -8.31 15.39
CA CYS A 174 -7.52 -8.30 14.51
C CYS A 174 -6.30 -8.95 15.17
N LYS A 175 -5.16 -8.98 14.47
CA LYS A 175 -3.93 -9.64 14.96
C LYS A 175 -2.97 -8.67 15.61
N ALA A 176 -2.48 -9.01 16.80
CA ALA A 176 -1.31 -8.37 17.39
C ALA A 176 -0.04 -8.82 16.65
N SER A 177 0.77 -7.88 16.19
CA SER A 177 2.00 -8.15 15.46
C SER A 177 3.18 -7.36 16.02
N GLY A 178 4.40 -7.86 15.75
CA GLY A 178 5.64 -7.24 16.18
C GLY A 178 6.24 -6.27 15.15
N TRP A 179 7.19 -5.45 15.61
CA TRP A 179 7.99 -4.55 14.78
C TRP A 179 9.18 -5.29 14.13
N PRO A 180 9.70 -4.82 12.98
CA PRO A 180 9.24 -3.68 12.18
C PRO A 180 8.04 -3.99 11.27
N ILE A 181 7.25 -2.98 10.92
CA ILE A 181 6.06 -3.14 10.07
C ILE A 181 6.46 -2.97 8.61
N LEU A 182 6.17 -3.93 7.73
CA LEU A 182 6.28 -3.67 6.28
C LEU A 182 5.14 -2.75 5.82
N TYR A 183 5.47 -1.51 5.46
CA TYR A 183 4.58 -0.54 4.84
C TYR A 183 5.13 -0.08 3.50
N LEU A 184 4.37 -0.29 2.43
CA LEU A 184 4.77 0.05 1.05
C LEU A 184 6.13 -0.52 0.62
N GLY A 185 6.54 -1.64 1.24
CA GLY A 185 7.81 -2.31 1.00
C GLY A 185 8.97 -1.84 1.87
N LEU A 186 8.74 -0.92 2.83
CA LEU A 186 9.71 -0.43 3.80
C LEU A 186 9.40 -0.93 5.21
N PRO A 187 10.41 -1.29 6.02
CA PRO A 187 10.21 -1.57 7.44
C PRO A 187 10.03 -0.26 8.21
N LEU A 188 8.80 0.07 8.61
CA LEU A 188 8.54 1.15 9.55
C LEU A 188 9.08 0.81 10.93
N GLY A 189 9.67 1.80 11.60
CA GLY A 189 10.24 1.64 12.94
C GLY A 189 11.41 0.64 12.97
N GLY A 190 12.05 0.35 11.84
CA GLY A 190 13.30 -0.40 11.79
C GLY A 190 14.51 0.55 11.85
N ASN A 191 15.71 0.01 12.13
CA ASN A 191 16.95 0.79 12.11
C ASN A 191 17.60 0.74 10.72
N PRO A 192 17.63 1.84 9.93
CA PRO A 192 18.19 1.82 8.57
C PRO A 192 19.71 1.56 8.52
N LYS A 193 20.41 1.74 9.64
CA LYS A 193 21.85 1.40 9.75
C LYS A 193 22.09 -0.10 9.90
N ALA A 194 21.08 -0.87 10.34
CA ALA A 194 21.19 -2.31 10.47
C ALA A 194 21.07 -2.99 9.10
N CYS A 195 21.87 -4.02 8.84
CA CYS A 195 21.81 -4.72 7.54
C CYS A 195 20.45 -5.40 7.32
N GLY A 196 19.87 -5.99 8.36
CA GLY A 196 18.58 -6.70 8.27
C GLY A 196 17.38 -5.80 7.92
N PHE A 197 17.49 -4.48 8.12
CA PHE A 197 16.47 -3.53 7.65
C PHE A 197 16.27 -3.60 6.13
N TRP A 198 17.33 -3.91 5.39
CA TRP A 198 17.33 -3.91 3.93
C TRP A 198 16.96 -5.26 3.32
N ASP A 199 16.75 -6.31 4.13
CA ASP A 199 16.43 -7.65 3.64
C ASP A 199 15.17 -7.68 2.74
N PRO A 200 14.05 -7.00 3.07
CA PRO A 200 12.88 -6.98 2.18
C PRO A 200 13.17 -6.36 0.79
N VAL A 201 14.04 -5.35 0.75
CA VAL A 201 14.48 -4.69 -0.49
C VAL A 201 15.38 -5.65 -1.29
N ILE A 202 16.34 -6.28 -0.62
CA ILE A 202 17.23 -7.28 -1.22
C ILE A 202 16.42 -8.45 -1.81
N GLU A 203 15.46 -8.99 -1.07
CA GLU A 203 14.59 -10.07 -1.54
C GLU A 203 13.74 -9.67 -2.75
N ARG A 204 13.28 -8.42 -2.80
CA ARG A 204 12.53 -7.89 -3.95
C ARG A 204 13.41 -7.77 -5.19
N ILE A 205 14.65 -7.33 -5.03
CA ILE A 205 15.64 -7.27 -6.12
C ILE A 205 15.96 -8.69 -6.59
N SER A 206 16.25 -9.62 -5.68
CA SER A 206 16.53 -11.02 -5.99
C SER A 206 15.42 -11.64 -6.83
N ARG A 207 14.16 -11.53 -6.38
CA ARG A 207 13.00 -12.10 -7.10
C ARG A 207 12.86 -11.58 -8.53
N ARG A 208 13.20 -10.31 -8.78
CA ARG A 208 13.18 -9.75 -10.14
C ARG A 208 14.32 -10.29 -10.99
N LEU A 209 15.53 -10.33 -10.45
CA LEU A 209 16.69 -10.90 -11.13
C LEU A 209 16.45 -12.36 -11.50
N ASP A 210 15.97 -13.18 -10.55
CA ASP A 210 15.64 -14.60 -10.78
C ASP A 210 14.56 -14.77 -11.86
N GLY A 211 13.60 -13.85 -11.92
CA GLY A 211 12.58 -13.82 -12.97
C GLY A 211 13.16 -13.50 -14.34
N TRP A 212 14.08 -12.55 -14.43
CA TRP A 212 14.71 -12.14 -15.69
C TRP A 212 15.77 -13.12 -16.17
N GLN A 213 16.47 -13.83 -15.27
CA GLN A 213 17.42 -14.87 -15.66
C GLN A 213 16.77 -15.99 -16.47
N LYS A 214 15.47 -16.22 -16.29
CA LYS A 214 14.70 -17.21 -17.07
C LYS A 214 14.42 -16.75 -18.50
N ALA A 215 14.60 -15.47 -18.81
CA ALA A 215 14.51 -14.96 -20.17
C ALA A 215 15.90 -14.98 -20.82
N TYR A 216 16.01 -15.53 -22.03
CA TYR A 216 17.26 -15.53 -22.82
C TYR A 216 17.60 -14.11 -23.32
N LEU A 217 18.01 -13.25 -22.40
CA LEU A 217 18.27 -11.84 -22.64
C LEU A 217 19.71 -11.62 -23.10
N SER A 218 19.88 -10.73 -24.07
CA SER A 218 21.20 -10.22 -24.43
C SER A 218 21.80 -9.39 -23.30
N PHE A 219 23.12 -9.24 -23.29
CA PHE A 219 23.83 -8.38 -22.33
C PHE A 219 23.27 -6.95 -22.31
N GLY A 220 23.00 -6.37 -23.48
CA GLY A 220 22.35 -5.06 -23.61
C GLY A 220 20.96 -5.04 -22.96
N GLY A 221 20.14 -6.06 -23.19
CA GLY A 221 18.82 -6.20 -22.56
C GLY A 221 18.89 -6.30 -21.04
N ARG A 222 19.89 -7.03 -20.50
CA ARG A 222 20.14 -7.13 -19.05
C ARG A 222 20.49 -5.77 -18.45
N ILE A 223 21.41 -5.02 -19.07
CA ILE A 223 21.77 -3.65 -18.64
C ILE A 223 20.53 -2.74 -18.65
N THR A 224 19.76 -2.75 -19.72
CA THR A 224 18.54 -1.93 -19.84
C THR A 224 17.54 -2.24 -18.73
N LEU A 225 17.35 -3.52 -18.37
CA LEU A 225 16.45 -3.91 -17.27
C LEU A 225 16.97 -3.45 -15.89
N ILE A 226 18.27 -3.60 -15.62
CA ILE A 226 18.85 -3.07 -14.37
C ILE A 226 18.60 -1.57 -14.29
N GLN A 227 18.96 -0.82 -15.34
CA GLN A 227 18.89 0.64 -15.35
C GLN A 227 17.45 1.17 -15.27
N SER A 228 16.51 0.56 -15.99
CA SER A 228 15.12 1.01 -16.02
C SER A 228 14.31 0.61 -14.79
N CYS A 229 14.57 -0.57 -14.22
CA CYS A 229 13.71 -1.14 -13.17
C CYS A 229 14.35 -1.17 -11.78
N LEU A 230 15.63 -1.54 -11.66
CA LEU A 230 16.29 -1.64 -10.34
C LEU A 230 16.76 -0.28 -9.85
N THR A 231 17.31 0.57 -10.73
CA THR A 231 17.75 1.91 -10.34
C THR A 231 16.58 2.72 -9.79
N HIS A 232 15.42 2.72 -10.44
CA HIS A 232 14.25 3.46 -9.95
C HIS A 232 13.77 2.96 -8.59
N MET A 233 13.74 1.64 -8.39
CA MET A 233 13.39 1.02 -7.12
C MET A 233 14.37 1.42 -6.00
N LEU A 234 15.67 1.41 -6.29
CA LEU A 234 16.71 1.80 -5.34
C LEU A 234 16.70 3.30 -5.04
N CYS A 235 16.47 4.15 -6.04
CA CYS A 235 16.39 5.59 -5.87
C CYS A 235 15.31 5.99 -4.85
N TYR A 236 14.15 5.35 -4.87
CA TYR A 236 13.09 5.57 -3.87
C TYR A 236 13.55 5.26 -2.44
N PHE A 237 14.32 4.20 -2.22
CA PHE A 237 14.79 3.85 -0.88
C PHE A 237 15.99 4.69 -0.42
N LEU A 238 16.90 4.99 -1.35
CA LEU A 238 18.11 5.77 -1.09
C LEU A 238 17.83 7.26 -0.89
N SER A 239 16.69 7.78 -1.38
CA SER A 239 16.25 9.14 -1.06
C SER A 239 15.78 9.27 0.40
N LEU A 240 15.29 8.18 1.00
CA LEU A 240 14.76 8.17 2.37
C LEU A 240 15.82 7.81 3.41
N PHE A 241 16.70 6.85 3.10
CA PHE A 241 17.63 6.30 4.09
C PHE A 241 19.06 6.17 3.56
N LYS A 242 20.03 6.41 4.45
CA LYS A 242 21.43 6.13 4.16
C LYS A 242 21.71 4.63 4.27
N ILE A 243 22.10 4.01 3.15
CA ILE A 243 22.39 2.58 3.07
C ILE A 243 23.75 2.22 3.71
N PRO A 244 23.86 1.09 4.44
CA PRO A 244 25.15 0.55 4.88
C PRO A 244 26.01 0.08 3.71
N ALA A 245 27.32 0.29 3.78
CA ALA A 245 28.26 -0.09 2.72
C ALA A 245 28.18 -1.59 2.36
N LEU A 246 27.99 -2.47 3.36
CA LEU A 246 27.84 -3.91 3.14
C LEU A 246 26.61 -4.26 2.31
N VAL A 247 25.48 -3.57 2.54
CA VAL A 247 24.23 -3.77 1.80
C VAL A 247 24.39 -3.27 0.37
N ALA A 248 25.00 -2.09 0.18
CA ALA A 248 25.30 -1.56 -1.15
C ALA A 248 26.18 -2.54 -1.95
N ALA A 249 27.27 -3.02 -1.36
CA ALA A 249 28.15 -4.01 -2.00
C ALA A 249 27.44 -5.31 -2.36
N LYS A 250 26.49 -5.78 -1.52
CA LYS A 250 25.66 -6.96 -1.79
C LYS A 250 24.75 -6.73 -3.00
N ILE A 251 24.07 -5.59 -3.08
CA ILE A 251 23.20 -5.24 -4.22
C ILE A 251 24.00 -5.13 -5.51
N GLU A 252 25.16 -4.45 -5.47
CA GLU A 252 26.05 -4.36 -6.63
C GLU A 252 26.54 -5.72 -7.09
N ARG A 253 26.87 -6.62 -6.15
CA ARG A 253 27.25 -8.00 -6.48
C ARG A 253 26.12 -8.73 -7.21
N MET A 254 24.89 -8.65 -6.71
CA MET A 254 23.73 -9.27 -7.37
C MET A 254 23.51 -8.72 -8.79
N GLN A 255 23.70 -7.41 -8.99
CA GLN A 255 23.61 -6.81 -10.31
C GLN A 255 24.72 -7.31 -11.24
N ARG A 256 25.96 -7.44 -10.74
CA ARG A 256 27.08 -8.00 -11.52
C ARG A 256 26.88 -9.47 -11.87
N ASP A 257 26.36 -10.28 -10.94
CA ASP A 257 26.11 -11.71 -11.17
C ASP A 257 24.98 -11.94 -12.19
N PHE A 258 24.08 -10.97 -12.36
CA PHE A 258 23.02 -11.01 -13.37
C PHE A 258 23.48 -10.63 -14.77
N LEU A 259 24.47 -9.75 -14.90
CA LEU A 259 25.01 -9.28 -16.18
C LEU A 259 25.70 -10.42 -16.93
#